data_AF-A0A1A8QZ88-F1
#
_entry.id   AF-A0A1A8QZ88-F1
#
_cell.length_a   1.000
_cell.length_b   1.000
_cell.length_c   1.000
_cell.angle_alpha   90.00
_cell.angle_beta   90.00
_cell.angle_gamma   90.00
#
_symmetry.space_group_name_H-M   'P 1'
#
loop_
_entity.id
_entity.type
_entity.pdbx_description
1 polymer ?
#
loop_
_entity_poly.entity_id
_entity_poly.type
_entity_poly.pdbx_seq_one_letter_code
_entity_poly.pdbx_strand_id
1 'polypeptide(L)' 'KNMLDGTHAPRDFHTVVKPAIEDMIGREVTFDILFHNSEHQATLFRYGVKKSQQIEKIYEHILPAWKKLFEEKKL' A
#
# COMPACT_ATOMS: atom_id res chain seq x y z
N LYS A 1 -0.42 -16.48 10.31
CA LYS A 1 -1.42 -16.30 9.22
C LYS A 1 -1.13 -14.97 8.54
N ASN A 2 -1.19 -14.86 7.20
CA ASN A 2 -0.94 -13.57 6.57
C ASN A 2 -2.14 -12.64 6.78
N MET A 3 -1.83 -11.36 6.94
CA MET A 3 -2.75 -10.33 7.42
C MET A 3 -4.05 -10.21 6.61
N LEU A 4 -3.98 -10.27 5.28
CA LEU A 4 -5.14 -10.05 4.40
C LEU A 4 -5.73 -11.34 3.83
N ASP A 5 -5.24 -12.52 4.20
CA ASP A 5 -5.76 -13.80 3.67
C ASP A 5 -7.27 -14.00 3.97
N GLY A 6 -7.83 -13.29 4.95
CA GLY A 6 -9.26 -13.33 5.27
C GLY A 6 -10.15 -12.42 4.41
N THR A 7 -9.56 -11.45 3.69
CA THR A 7 -10.30 -10.45 2.89
C THR A 7 -9.88 -10.44 1.42
N HIS A 8 -8.66 -10.89 1.11
CA HIS A 8 -8.09 -10.90 -0.23
C HIS A 8 -7.48 -12.27 -0.51
N ALA A 9 -7.81 -12.84 -1.67
CA ALA A 9 -7.18 -14.06 -2.14
C ALA A 9 -5.70 -13.80 -2.48
N PRO A 10 -4.76 -14.62 -2.00
CA PRO A 10 -3.37 -14.48 -2.40
C PRO A 10 -3.18 -14.84 -3.87
N ARG A 11 -2.30 -14.10 -4.56
CA ARG A 11 -1.92 -14.37 -5.95
C ARG A 11 -0.97 -15.57 -6.02
N ASP A 12 -0.97 -16.24 -7.17
CA ASP A 12 -0.08 -17.38 -7.40
C ASP A 12 1.38 -16.97 -7.26
N PHE A 13 2.12 -17.68 -6.42
CA PHE A 13 3.48 -17.30 -6.08
C PHE A 13 4.44 -17.47 -7.26
N HIS A 14 4.34 -18.60 -7.97
CA HIS A 14 5.35 -18.98 -8.96
C HIS A 14 5.21 -18.22 -10.28
N THR A 15 3.97 -17.91 -10.67
CA THR A 15 3.67 -17.29 -11.97
C THR A 15 3.49 -15.78 -11.88
N VAL A 16 3.10 -15.24 -10.72
CA VAL A 16 2.80 -13.80 -10.57
C VAL A 16 3.75 -13.12 -9.59
N VAL A 17 3.83 -13.63 -8.35
CA VAL A 17 4.53 -12.90 -7.28
C VAL A 17 6.06 -12.94 -7.46
N LYS A 18 6.62 -14.13 -7.67
CA LYS A 18 8.07 -14.32 -7.79
C LYS A 18 8.66 -13.53 -8.97
N PRO A 19 8.12 -13.60 -10.20
CA PRO A 19 8.63 -12.79 -11.30
C PRO A 19 8.55 -11.29 -11.03
N ALA A 20 7.47 -10.81 -10.39
CA ALA A 20 7.32 -9.40 -10.06
C ALA A 20 8.33 -8.92 -9.00
N ILE A 21 8.69 -9.77 -8.04
CA ILE A 21 9.75 -9.48 -7.06
C ILE A 21 11.10 -9.44 -7.76
N GLU A 22 11.42 -10.45 -8.58
CA GLU A 22 12.68 -10.54 -9.31
C GLU A 22 12.89 -9.33 -10.24
N ASP A 23 11.84 -8.86 -10.91
CA ASP A 23 11.86 -7.65 -11.74
C ASP A 23 12.14 -6.37 -10.94
N MET A 24 11.73 -6.33 -9.67
CA MET A 24 11.86 -5.16 -8.80
C MET A 24 13.15 -5.14 -7.97
N ILE A 25 13.83 -6.28 -7.81
CA ILE A 25 15.11 -6.35 -7.09
C ILE A 25 16.15 -5.48 -7.80
N GLY A 26 16.84 -4.64 -7.02
CA GLY A 26 17.90 -3.75 -7.53
C GLY A 26 17.39 -2.47 -8.20
N ARG A 27 16.06 -2.29 -8.34
CA ARG A 27 15.49 -1.02 -8.81
C ARG A 27 15.41 -0.01 -7.69
N GLU A 28 15.78 1.22 -8.00
CA GLU A 28 15.50 2.36 -7.14
C GLU A 28 14.00 2.66 -7.16
N VAL A 29 13.41 2.81 -5.97
CA VAL A 29 12.01 3.18 -5.81
C VAL A 29 11.92 4.38 -4.89
N THR A 30 11.05 5.33 -5.25
CA THR A 30 10.72 6.44 -4.37
C THR A 30 9.96 5.90 -3.16
N PHE A 31 10.46 6.18 -1.97
CA PHE A 31 9.76 5.87 -0.73
C PHE A 31 8.87 7.05 -0.32
N ASP A 32 7.59 6.78 -0.11
CA ASP A 32 6.65 7.71 0.50
C ASP A 32 5.80 6.95 1.51
N ILE A 33 5.70 7.48 2.73
CA ILE A 33 5.02 6.79 3.81
C ILE A 33 3.55 6.55 3.49
N LEU A 34 2.88 7.47 2.78
CA LEU A 34 1.46 7.45 2.49
C LEU A 34 1.10 6.50 1.35
N PHE A 35 1.91 6.42 0.28
CA PHE A 35 1.52 5.73 -0.96
C PHE A 35 2.53 4.70 -1.49
N HIS A 36 3.79 4.79 -1.09
CA HIS A 36 4.90 3.96 -1.61
C HIS A 36 5.81 3.47 -0.48
N ASN A 37 5.21 2.80 0.51
CA ASN A 37 5.92 2.19 1.63
C ASN A 37 6.07 0.67 1.45
N SER A 38 6.80 0.02 2.37
CA SER A 38 7.09 -1.41 2.30
C SER A 38 5.85 -2.31 2.42
N GLU A 39 4.87 -1.93 3.24
CA GLU A 39 3.64 -2.71 3.43
C GLU A 39 2.74 -2.63 2.18
N HIS A 40 2.65 -1.45 1.57
CA HIS A 40 2.00 -1.25 0.29
C HIS A 40 2.62 -2.13 -0.81
N GLN A 41 3.94 -2.25 -0.85
CA GLN A 41 4.62 -3.12 -1.82
C GLN A 41 4.37 -4.60 -1.52
N ALA A 42 4.48 -5.03 -0.27
CA ALA A 42 4.25 -6.42 0.12
C ALA A 42 2.81 -6.87 -0.18
N THR A 43 1.83 -6.02 0.13
CA THR A 43 0.41 -6.28 -0.15
C THR A 43 0.10 -6.24 -1.64
N LEU A 44 0.72 -5.32 -2.39
CA LEU A 44 0.62 -5.28 -3.85
C LEU A 44 1.15 -6.57 -4.47
N PHE A 45 2.32 -7.04 -4.03
CA PHE A 45 2.89 -8.31 -4.51
C PHE A 45 1.99 -9.50 -4.17
N ARG A 46 1.55 -9.62 -2.91
CA ARG A 46 0.82 -10.81 -2.49
C ARG A 46 -0.65 -10.83 -2.92
N TYR A 47 -1.32 -9.69 -2.95
CA TYR A 47 -2.78 -9.59 -3.12
C TYR A 47 -3.21 -8.72 -4.30
N GLY A 48 -2.29 -8.02 -4.98
CA GLY A 48 -2.62 -7.11 -6.08
C GLY A 48 -3.23 -5.78 -5.62
N VAL A 49 -3.25 -5.51 -4.32
CA VAL A 49 -3.81 -4.29 -3.73
C VAL A 49 -2.78 -3.63 -2.82
N LYS A 50 -2.68 -2.30 -2.88
CA LYS A 50 -1.85 -1.54 -1.94
C LYS A 50 -2.66 -1.31 -0.66
N LYS A 51 -2.25 -1.93 0.44
CA LYS A 51 -2.73 -1.62 1.79
C LYS A 51 -1.59 -1.43 2.77
N SER A 52 -1.78 -0.54 3.74
CA SER A 52 -0.88 -0.37 4.86
C SER A 52 -1.62 -0.01 6.14
N GLN A 53 -1.56 -0.87 7.16
CA GLN A 53 -2.14 -0.58 8.48
C GLN A 53 -1.48 0.63 9.13
N GLN A 54 -0.20 0.88 8.84
CA GLN A 54 0.52 2.05 9.33
C GLN A 54 -0.19 3.34 8.92
N ILE A 55 -0.70 3.37 7.69
CA ILE A 55 -1.34 4.54 7.10
C ILE A 55 -2.84 4.62 7.39
N GLU A 56 -3.54 3.49 7.48
CA GLU A 56 -4.97 3.50 7.83
C GLU A 56 -5.22 4.28 9.15
N LYS A 57 -4.36 4.09 10.15
CA LYS A 57 -4.42 4.86 11.41
C LYS A 57 -4.09 6.34 11.25
N ILE A 58 -3.11 6.68 10.42
CA ILE A 58 -2.74 8.09 10.20
C ILE A 58 -3.85 8.81 9.44
N TYR A 59 -4.47 8.15 8.46
CA TYR A 59 -5.58 8.72 7.68
C TYR A 59 -6.74 9.15 8.57
N GLU A 60 -7.10 8.38 9.59
CA GLU A 60 -8.15 8.75 10.55
C GLU A 60 -7.88 10.11 11.22
N HIS A 61 -6.61 10.46 11.43
CA HIS A 61 -6.21 11.73 12.05
C HIS A 61 -6.06 12.88 11.05
N ILE A 62 -5.55 12.62 9.83
CA ILE A 62 -5.26 13.68 8.85
C ILE A 62 -6.45 14.02 7.93
N LEU A 63 -7.34 13.05 7.65
CA LEU A 63 -8.50 13.25 6.77
C LEU A 63 -9.39 14.41 7.20
N PRO A 64 -9.73 14.58 8.50
CA PRO A 64 -10.56 15.70 8.93
C PRO A 64 -9.91 17.06 8.62
N ALA A 65 -8.60 17.19 8.85
CA ALA A 65 -7.87 18.42 8.59
C ALA A 65 -7.82 18.73 7.08
N TRP A 66 -7.56 17.73 6.24
CA TRP A 66 -7.56 17.89 4.79
C TRP A 66 -8.95 18.21 4.25
N LYS A 67 -9.98 17.51 4.72
CA LYS A 67 -11.38 17.74 4.31
C LYS A 67 -11.78 19.19 4.57
N LYS A 68 -11.44 19.73 5.76
CA LYS A 68 -11.65 21.14 6.08
C LYS A 68 -10.93 22.08 5.11
N LEU A 69 -9.67 21.81 4.78
CA LEU A 69 -8.91 22.65 3.84
C LEU A 69 -9.48 22.60 2.41
N PHE A 70 -9.94 21.44 1.95
CA PHE A 70 -10.61 21.30 0.65
C PHE A 70 -11.95 22.02 0.61
N GLU A 71 -12.76 21.89 1.66
CA GLU A 71 -14.04 22.62 1.78
C GLU A 71 -13.83 24.13 1.80
N GLU A 72 -12.78 24.60 2.47
CA GLU A 72 -12.38 26.01 2.52
C GLU A 72 -11.66 26.50 1.24
N LYS A 73 -11.43 25.61 0.25
CA LYS A 73 -10.67 25.89 -1.00
C LYS A 73 -9.30 26.53 -0.75
N LYS A 74 -8.63 26.10 0.32
CA LYS A 74 -7.28 26.56 0.70
C LYS A 74 -6.16 25.66 0.17
N LEU A 75 -6.54 24.65 -0.61
CA LEU A 75 -5.71 23.69 -1.33
C LEU A 75 -6.23 23.54 -2.75
#